data_AF-A0A6H2U0Q3-F1
#
_entry.id   AF-A0A6H2U0Q3-F1
#
_cell.length_a   1.000
_cell.length_b   1.000
_cell.length_c   1.000
_cell.angle_alpha   90.00
_cell.angle_beta   90.00
_cell.angle_gamma   90.00
#
_symmetry.space_group_name_H-M   'P 1'
#
loop_
_entity.id
_entity.type
_entity.pdbx_description
1 polymer ?
#
loop_
_entity_poly.entity_id
_entity_poly.type
_entity_poly.pdbx_seq_one_letter_code
_entity_poly.pdbx_strand_id
1 'polypeptide(L)'
;PGVFDSLTQLTVLNLNTNQLQALPTGVFDKLTQLTELTLYNNQLKSIPRGAFDNLKSLTHIWLLNNPWDCACSDILYLSGWLAQHAGKVQDNGGVDGVWCSGTNTPVRAVTEASTSPSKCP
;
A
#
# COMPACT_ATOMS: atom_id res chain seq x y z
N PRO A 1 -21.38 4.84 4.30
CA PRO A 1 -20.28 5.83 4.43
C PRO A 1 -19.03 5.15 5.00
N GLY A 2 -17.90 5.28 4.31
CA GLY A 2 -16.58 4.88 4.79
C GLY A 2 -16.09 5.79 5.92
N VAL A 3 -15.19 5.26 6.75
CA VAL A 3 -14.73 5.94 7.99
C VAL A 3 -14.05 7.29 7.73
N PHE A 4 -13.48 7.50 6.53
CA PHE A 4 -12.81 8.74 6.16
C PHE A 4 -13.59 9.58 5.13
N ASP A 5 -14.79 9.15 4.72
CA ASP A 5 -15.51 9.77 3.59
C ASP A 5 -15.84 11.25 3.80
N SER A 6 -16.05 11.67 5.06
CA SER A 6 -16.35 13.06 5.40
C SER A 6 -15.10 13.93 5.59
N LEU A 7 -13.90 13.34 5.63
CA LEU A 7 -12.64 14.04 5.88
C LEU A 7 -12.02 14.57 4.57
N THR A 8 -12.82 15.22 3.73
CA THR A 8 -12.44 15.63 2.37
C THR A 8 -11.33 16.70 2.30
N GLN A 9 -11.01 17.33 3.43
CA GLN A 9 -9.94 18.32 3.58
C GLN A 9 -8.66 17.73 4.20
N LEU A 10 -8.61 16.42 4.45
CA LEU A 10 -7.46 15.78 5.07
C LEU A 10 -6.24 15.82 4.12
N THR A 11 -5.12 16.33 4.63
CA THR A 11 -3.83 16.38 3.92
C THR A 11 -2.85 15.34 4.44
N VAL A 12 -2.91 15.00 5.72
CA VAL A 12 -2.04 14.00 6.35
C VAL A 12 -2.89 12.95 7.07
N LEU A 13 -2.65 11.68 6.77
CA LEU A 13 -3.27 10.54 7.44
C LEU A 13 -2.19 9.62 7.99
N ASN A 14 -2.12 9.55 9.32
CA ASN A 14 -1.20 8.67 10.02
C ASN A 14 -1.92 7.44 10.57
N LEU A 15 -1.54 6.25 10.08
CA LEU A 15 -2.04 4.95 10.54
C LEU A 15 -0.89 3.99 10.90
N ASN A 16 0.34 4.48 11.01
CA ASN A 16 1.49 3.63 11.28
C ASN A 16 1.49 3.06 12.70
N THR A 17 2.25 1.99 12.92
CA THR A 17 2.42 1.34 14.24
C THR A 17 1.07 0.88 14.82
N ASN A 18 0.27 0.21 13.99
CA ASN A 18 -0.99 -0.39 14.37
C ASN A 18 -0.98 -1.89 14.05
N GLN A 19 -2.14 -2.54 14.16
CA GLN A 19 -2.32 -3.95 13.86
C GLN A 19 -3.27 -4.16 12.66
N LEU A 20 -3.25 -3.22 11.69
CA LEU A 20 -4.10 -3.32 10.51
C LEU A 20 -3.69 -4.54 9.69
N GLN A 21 -4.62 -5.49 9.51
CA GLN A 21 -4.42 -6.70 8.72
C GLN A 21 -4.91 -6.55 7.28
N ALA A 22 -5.88 -5.66 7.07
CA ALA A 22 -6.45 -5.34 5.76
C ALA A 22 -6.99 -3.90 5.76
N LEU A 23 -7.19 -3.36 4.56
CA LEU A 23 -7.90 -2.11 4.34
C LEU A 23 -9.23 -2.40 3.63
N PRO A 24 -10.34 -1.74 4.02
CA PRO A 24 -11.57 -1.82 3.24
C PRO A 24 -11.37 -1.27 1.83
N THR A 25 -12.07 -1.85 0.85
CA THR A 25 -12.07 -1.31 -0.52
C THR A 25 -12.62 0.12 -0.53
N GLY A 26 -11.93 1.03 -1.21
CA GLY A 26 -12.34 2.44 -1.35
C GLY A 26 -12.17 3.30 -0.09
N VAL A 27 -11.49 2.80 0.96
CA VAL A 27 -11.35 3.53 2.24
C VAL A 27 -10.71 4.92 2.11
N PHE A 28 -9.94 5.17 1.04
CA PHE A 28 -9.28 6.45 0.79
C PHE A 28 -9.90 7.26 -0.37
N ASP A 29 -11.01 6.81 -0.98
CA ASP A 29 -11.52 7.38 -2.23
C ASP A 29 -11.90 8.86 -2.16
N LYS A 30 -12.28 9.35 -0.98
CA LYS A 30 -12.67 10.75 -0.77
C LYS A 30 -11.52 11.67 -0.38
N LEU A 31 -10.32 11.12 -0.16
CA LEU A 31 -9.15 11.85 0.35
C LEU A 31 -8.32 12.46 -0.78
N THR A 32 -8.96 13.20 -1.69
CA THR A 32 -8.30 13.72 -2.90
C THR A 32 -7.25 14.80 -2.60
N GLN A 33 -7.29 15.41 -1.41
CA GLN A 33 -6.33 16.40 -0.93
C GLN A 33 -5.17 15.80 -0.12
N LEU A 34 -5.14 14.47 0.08
CA LEU A 34 -4.13 13.82 0.89
C LEU A 34 -2.76 13.90 0.22
N THR A 35 -1.79 14.46 0.92
CA THR A 35 -0.39 14.59 0.51
C THR A 35 0.50 13.53 1.17
N GLU A 36 0.16 13.11 2.39
CA GLU A 36 0.95 12.17 3.17
C GLU A 36 0.08 11.03 3.74
N LEU A 37 0.54 9.79 3.55
CA LEU A 37 -0.10 8.59 4.08
C LEU A 37 0.94 7.68 4.74
N THR A 38 0.82 7.42 6.04
CA THR A 38 1.68 6.46 6.74
C THR A 38 0.92 5.16 7.04
N LEU A 39 1.44 4.03 6.56
CA LEU A 39 0.90 2.69 6.79
C LEU A 39 1.97 1.71 7.32
N TYR A 40 3.20 2.17 7.52
CA TYR A 40 4.31 1.35 7.98
C TYR A 40 4.07 0.76 9.39
N ASN A 41 4.80 -0.31 9.73
CA ASN A 41 4.62 -1.05 10.99
C ASN A 41 3.16 -1.48 11.23
N ASN A 42 2.60 -2.23 10.29
CA ASN A 42 1.27 -2.83 10.39
C ASN A 42 1.37 -4.34 10.04
N GLN A 43 0.22 -4.99 9.82
CA GLN A 43 0.13 -6.42 9.47
C GLN A 43 -0.50 -6.61 8.08
N LEU A 44 -0.37 -5.62 7.19
CA LEU A 44 -0.96 -5.65 5.86
C LEU A 44 -0.24 -6.70 4.99
N LYS A 45 -1.02 -7.56 4.36
CA LYS A 45 -0.52 -8.55 3.39
C LYS A 45 -0.66 -8.10 1.95
N SER A 46 -1.64 -7.25 1.66
CA SER A 46 -1.91 -6.67 0.34
C SER A 46 -2.60 -5.32 0.48
N ILE A 47 -2.76 -4.62 -0.63
CA ILE A 47 -3.56 -3.40 -0.73
C ILE A 47 -4.70 -3.66 -1.71
N PRO A 48 -5.97 -3.33 -1.37
CA PRO A 48 -7.08 -3.49 -2.29
C PRO A 48 -6.83 -2.79 -3.62
N ARG A 49 -7.26 -3.42 -4.71
CA ARG A 49 -7.12 -2.85 -6.06
C ARG A 49 -7.74 -1.45 -6.09
N GLY A 50 -6.95 -0.49 -6.57
CA GLY A 50 -7.39 0.90 -6.74
C GLY A 50 -7.34 1.76 -5.47
N ALA A 51 -6.91 1.24 -4.32
CA ALA A 51 -6.96 1.97 -3.05
C ALA A 51 -6.23 3.33 -3.05
N PHE A 52 -5.26 3.53 -3.94
CA PHE A 52 -4.49 4.78 -4.06
C PHE A 52 -4.86 5.60 -5.30
N ASP A 53 -5.79 5.15 -6.14
CA ASP A 53 -6.04 5.74 -7.46
C ASP A 53 -6.61 7.16 -7.34
N ASN A 54 -7.39 7.45 -6.29
CA ASN A 54 -8.01 8.76 -6.06
C ASN A 54 -7.11 9.73 -5.26
N LEU A 55 -5.94 9.28 -4.78
CA LEU A 55 -5.01 10.09 -4.00
C LEU A 55 -4.13 10.97 -4.91
N LYS A 56 -4.77 11.88 -5.67
CA LYS A 56 -4.12 12.67 -6.73
C LYS A 56 -3.04 13.62 -6.20
N SER A 57 -3.19 14.10 -4.97
CA SER A 57 -2.24 15.01 -4.32
C SER A 57 -1.12 14.30 -3.56
N LEU A 58 -1.10 12.96 -3.53
CA LEU A 58 -0.17 12.21 -2.69
C LEU A 58 1.27 12.40 -3.17
N THR A 59 2.15 12.80 -2.25
CA THR A 59 3.57 13.03 -2.48
C THR A 59 4.45 12.12 -1.64
N HIS A 60 3.98 11.72 -0.45
CA HIS A 60 4.75 10.88 0.47
C HIS A 60 3.91 9.70 0.97
N ILE A 61 4.47 8.50 0.87
CA ILE A 61 3.87 7.28 1.43
C ILE A 61 4.93 6.42 2.11
N TRP A 62 4.56 5.81 3.24
CA TRP A 62 5.38 4.89 4.01
C TRP A 62 4.67 3.55 4.16
N LEU A 63 5.31 2.47 3.72
CA LEU A 63 4.75 1.12 3.62
C LEU A 63 5.64 0.05 4.27
N LEU A 64 6.82 0.43 4.77
CA LEU A 64 7.79 -0.49 5.36
C LEU A 64 7.19 -1.34 6.48
N ASN A 65 7.83 -2.48 6.74
CA ASN A 65 7.52 -3.34 7.88
C ASN A 65 6.02 -3.72 7.93
N ASN A 66 5.56 -4.25 6.81
CA ASN A 66 4.31 -4.97 6.66
C ASN A 66 4.63 -6.34 6.04
N PRO A 67 3.96 -7.42 6.44
CA PRO A 67 4.20 -8.77 5.92
C PRO A 67 3.55 -8.96 4.54
N TRP A 68 4.01 -8.20 3.54
CA TRP A 68 3.47 -8.23 2.17
C TRP A 68 3.51 -9.65 1.57
N ASP A 69 2.35 -10.21 1.26
CA ASP A 69 2.23 -11.55 0.70
C ASP A 69 2.39 -11.50 -0.82
N CYS A 70 3.63 -11.72 -1.26
CA CYS A 70 3.97 -11.71 -2.69
C CYS A 70 3.69 -13.02 -3.42
N ALA A 71 3.15 -14.04 -2.74
CA ALA A 71 2.72 -15.27 -3.38
C ALA A 71 1.28 -15.18 -3.89
N CYS A 72 0.43 -14.42 -3.18
CA CYS A 72 -0.94 -14.10 -3.56
C CYS A 72 -0.99 -13.07 -4.71
N SER A 73 -1.92 -13.24 -5.67
CA SER A 73 -2.10 -12.32 -6.80
C SER A 73 -2.61 -10.92 -6.41
N ASP A 74 -3.18 -10.75 -5.23
CA ASP A 74 -3.67 -9.45 -4.76
C ASP A 74 -2.55 -8.41 -4.60
N ILE A 75 -1.30 -8.88 -4.47
CA ILE A 75 -0.13 -8.00 -4.40
C ILE A 75 0.13 -7.20 -5.68
N LEU A 76 -0.39 -7.66 -6.83
CA LEU A 76 -0.04 -7.12 -8.14
C LEU A 76 -0.43 -5.64 -8.28
N TYR A 77 -1.51 -5.21 -7.63
CA TYR A 77 -1.86 -3.79 -7.60
C TYR A 77 -0.75 -2.97 -6.92
N LEU A 78 -0.32 -3.39 -5.73
CA LEU A 78 0.73 -2.70 -4.99
C LEU A 78 2.07 -2.73 -5.74
N SER A 79 2.46 -3.89 -6.29
CA SER A 79 3.67 -4.04 -7.09
C SER A 79 3.69 -3.05 -8.25
N GLY A 80 2.64 -3.04 -9.07
CA GLY A 80 2.52 -2.14 -10.21
C GLY A 80 2.47 -0.66 -9.80
N TRP A 81 1.78 -0.34 -8.71
CA TRP A 81 1.73 1.03 -8.19
C TRP A 81 3.11 1.51 -7.75
N LEU A 82 3.85 0.70 -7.01
CA LEU A 82 5.22 1.00 -6.56
C LEU A 82 6.18 1.18 -7.73
N ALA A 83 6.07 0.35 -8.77
CA ALA A 83 6.89 0.47 -9.98
C ALA A 83 6.68 1.81 -10.70
N GLN A 84 5.47 2.36 -10.68
CA GLN A 84 5.12 3.64 -11.32
C GLN A 84 5.36 4.86 -10.42
N HIS A 85 5.34 4.69 -9.10
CA HIS A 85 5.35 5.80 -8.13
C HIS A 85 6.53 5.73 -7.15
N ALA A 86 7.65 5.14 -7.57
CA ALA A 86 8.84 4.94 -6.73
C ALA A 86 9.29 6.20 -5.97
N GLY A 87 9.25 7.37 -6.62
CA GLY A 87 9.67 8.64 -6.03
C GLY A 87 8.76 9.17 -4.90
N LYS A 88 7.57 8.57 -4.70
CA LYS A 88 6.66 8.92 -3.60
C LYS A 88 6.94 8.12 -2.32
N VAL A 89 7.69 7.02 -2.40
CA VAL A 89 7.96 6.15 -1.26
C VAL A 89 9.10 6.72 -0.44
N GLN A 90 8.85 6.96 0.84
CA GLN A 90 9.76 7.67 1.75
C GLN A 90 10.34 6.77 2.85
N ASP A 91 10.17 5.46 2.70
CA ASP A 91 10.74 4.46 3.58
C ASP A 91 12.28 4.49 3.52
N ASN A 92 12.95 4.04 4.60
CA ASN A 92 14.40 3.84 4.58
C ASN A 92 14.74 2.78 3.52
N GLY A 93 15.48 3.17 2.47
CA GLY A 93 15.73 2.34 1.28
C GLY A 93 14.78 2.61 0.10
N GLY A 94 13.88 3.60 0.24
CA GLY A 94 12.93 4.01 -0.80
C GLY A 94 11.99 2.87 -1.19
N VAL A 95 11.58 2.86 -2.46
CA VAL A 95 10.70 1.83 -3.02
C VAL A 95 11.24 0.40 -2.90
N ASP A 96 12.57 0.25 -2.87
CA ASP A 96 13.25 -1.05 -2.70
C ASP A 96 13.23 -1.55 -1.25
N GLY A 97 12.89 -0.68 -0.29
CA GLY A 97 12.71 -1.02 1.12
C GLY A 97 11.36 -1.68 1.44
N VAL A 98 10.45 -1.78 0.45
CA VAL A 98 9.16 -2.46 0.61
C VAL A 98 9.33 -3.93 0.23
N TRP A 99 9.56 -4.78 1.24
CA TRP A 99 9.94 -6.18 1.06
C TRP A 99 8.76 -7.14 1.14
N CYS A 100 8.81 -8.18 0.32
CA CYS A 100 7.94 -9.34 0.44
C CYS A 100 8.19 -10.11 1.74
N SER A 101 7.12 -10.65 2.34
CA SER A 101 7.24 -11.55 3.48
C SER A 101 7.83 -12.88 3.05
N GLY A 102 8.77 -13.41 3.83
CA GLY A 102 9.42 -14.70 3.57
C GLY A 102 10.38 -14.72 2.37
N THR A 103 10.47 -13.65 1.59
CA THR A 103 11.45 -13.52 0.50
C THR A 103 12.10 -12.14 0.59
N ASN A 104 13.43 -12.07 0.55
CA ASN A 104 14.14 -10.78 0.49
C ASN A 104 14.07 -10.20 -0.92
N THR A 105 12.86 -10.09 -1.48
CA THR A 105 12.59 -9.50 -2.79
C THR A 105 11.73 -8.24 -2.64
N PRO A 106 12.02 -7.15 -3.36
CA PRO A 106 11.19 -5.96 -3.32
C PRO A 106 9.81 -6.24 -3.91
N VAL A 107 8.75 -5.73 -3.29
CA VAL A 107 7.36 -5.90 -3.78
C VAL A 107 7.21 -5.39 -5.22
N ARG A 108 7.88 -4.28 -5.57
CA ARG A 108 7.84 -3.72 -6.93
C ARG A 108 8.41 -4.63 -8.04
N ALA A 109 9.15 -5.67 -7.67
CA ALA A 109 9.74 -6.62 -8.61
C ALA A 109 8.83 -7.84 -8.87
N VAL A 110 7.72 -7.95 -8.13
CA VAL A 110 6.77 -9.06 -8.26
C VAL A 110 5.97 -8.92 -9.55
N THR A 111 5.86 -10.02 -10.29
CA THR A 111 5.11 -10.08 -11.55
C THR A 111 4.03 -11.16 -11.48
N GLU A 112 3.10 -11.16 -12.43
CA GLU A 112 2.03 -12.16 -12.52
C GLU A 112 2.58 -13.60 -12.50
N ALA A 113 3.71 -13.84 -13.18
CA ALA A 113 4.35 -15.15 -13.28
C ALA A 113 4.80 -15.75 -11.92
N SER A 114 5.07 -14.90 -10.92
CA SER A 114 5.48 -15.34 -9.58
C SER A 114 4.32 -15.47 -8.58
N THR A 115 3.12 -15.06 -8.96
CA THR A 115 1.93 -15.01 -8.08
C THR A 115 0.88 -16.03 -8.48
N SER A 116 -0.08 -16.31 -7.61
CA SER A 116 -1.25 -17.11 -7.95
C SER A 116 -2.47 -16.76 -7.09
N PRO A 117 -3.68 -16.69 -7.67
CA PRO A 117 -4.93 -16.54 -6.89
C PRO A 117 -5.17 -17.67 -5.90
N SER A 118 -4.70 -18.90 -6.19
CA SER A 118 -4.88 -20.04 -5.29
C SER A 118 -3.99 -19.99 -4.05
N LYS A 119 -3.06 -19.03 -3.99
CA LYS A 119 -2.19 -18.78 -2.83
C LYS A 119 -2.68 -17.62 -1.96
N CYS A 120 -3.80 -17.01 -2.31
CA CYS A 120 -4.44 -15.98 -1.50
C CYS A 120 -5.22 -16.61 -0.33
N PRO A 121 -5.30 -15.91 0.82
CA PRO A 121 -6.07 -16.35 1.98
C PRO A 121 -7.58 -16.39 1.72
#